data_AF-A0A945MIK1-F1
#
_entry.id   AF-A0A945MIK1-F1
#
_cell.length_a   1.000
_cell.length_b   1.000
_cell.length_c   1.000
_cell.angle_alpha   90.00
_cell.angle_beta   90.00
_cell.angle_gamma   90.00
#
_symmetry.space_group_name_H-M   'P 1'
#
loop_
_entity.id
_entity.type
_entity.pdbx_description
1 polymer ?
#
loop_
_entity_poly.entity_id
_entity_poly.type
_entity_poly.pdbx_seq_one_letter_code
_entity_poly.pdbx_strand_id
1 'polypeptide(L)'
;MRCFPRLMLIVLWPALATSEQALTSVGPLAYYAVERAIDPIIIDGKLDEFSWEKSNQINSLDRILNDYADVHFATRSKMLWDDEYFYFSFVCQDADIWAIYENEDDRLWEEEVVEVFIDPDGDGKNYLELEVNPQNVVVDLLVYSISPEWVASIDWDINGLKTAVSIHGSVNDSLQLDQGWTAEIAIPWAAMADSVTGGAQPISGDIWRLNLYRIERKGGRDLKKRINTLQAQAAPIRAAIDTLWLGHEDRDESQLDPQSRQQLTKLNKRLAPIIEALSPLQTHYGQQTEYTAWSETYQRGFHHPERFGAIQFVE
;
A
#
# COMPACT_ATOMS: atom_id res chain seq x y z
N MET A 1 -67.80 7.82 -42.91
CA MET A 1 -67.05 8.45 -41.81
C MET A 1 -67.36 7.72 -40.51
N ARG A 2 -66.43 6.91 -40.00
CA ARG A 2 -66.42 6.43 -38.62
C ARG A 2 -64.96 6.39 -38.16
N CYS A 3 -64.57 7.31 -37.29
CA CYS A 3 -63.24 7.36 -36.67
C CYS A 3 -63.19 6.34 -35.53
N PHE A 4 -62.18 5.46 -35.54
CA PHE A 4 -61.77 4.69 -34.37
C PHE A 4 -60.61 5.43 -33.68
N PRO A 5 -60.60 5.55 -32.34
CA PRO A 5 -59.47 6.15 -31.64
C PRO A 5 -58.33 5.12 -31.58
N ARG A 6 -57.12 5.54 -31.98
CA ARG A 6 -55.88 4.80 -31.76
C ARG A 6 -55.55 4.85 -30.26
N LEU A 7 -55.64 3.72 -29.59
CA LEU A 7 -55.12 3.56 -28.23
C LEU A 7 -53.60 3.52 -28.30
N MET A 8 -52.93 4.56 -27.80
CA MET A 8 -51.48 4.65 -27.74
C MET A 8 -51.02 3.93 -26.47
N LEU A 9 -50.48 2.71 -26.62
CA LEU A 9 -49.85 1.99 -25.50
C LEU A 9 -48.53 2.68 -25.17
N ILE A 10 -48.48 3.38 -24.03
CA ILE A 10 -47.24 3.87 -23.44
C ILE A 10 -46.63 2.68 -22.69
N VAL A 11 -45.59 2.07 -23.26
CA VAL A 11 -44.74 1.11 -22.54
C VAL A 11 -43.80 1.92 -21.66
N LEU A 12 -44.13 2.04 -20.38
CA LEU A 12 -43.22 2.56 -19.36
C LEU A 12 -42.12 1.52 -19.15
N TRP A 13 -40.92 1.80 -19.67
CA TRP A 13 -39.71 1.11 -19.25
C TRP A 13 -39.51 1.42 -17.75
N PRO A 14 -39.34 0.42 -16.88
CA PRO A 14 -38.92 0.71 -15.52
C PRO A 14 -37.55 1.41 -15.61
N ALA A 15 -37.48 2.63 -15.11
CA ALA A 15 -36.20 3.24 -14.79
C ALA A 15 -35.52 2.31 -13.78
N LEU A 16 -34.40 1.71 -14.17
CA LEU A 16 -33.50 1.07 -13.23
C LEU A 16 -33.13 2.17 -12.22
N ALA A 17 -33.62 2.03 -10.98
CA ALA A 17 -33.09 2.81 -9.89
C ALA A 17 -31.62 2.41 -9.78
N THR A 18 -30.72 3.30 -10.20
CA THR A 18 -29.32 3.22 -9.81
C THR A 18 -29.34 3.23 -8.29
N SER A 19 -28.99 2.10 -7.67
CA SER A 19 -28.74 2.09 -6.23
C SER A 19 -27.67 3.14 -5.99
N GLU A 20 -28.02 4.20 -5.30
CA GLU A 20 -27.05 5.18 -4.82
C GLU A 20 -26.05 4.39 -3.96
N GLN A 21 -24.83 4.27 -4.45
CA GLN A 21 -23.79 3.46 -3.83
C GLN A 21 -23.44 4.13 -2.50
N ALA A 22 -23.85 3.49 -1.40
CA ALA A 22 -23.62 4.02 -0.07
C ALA A 22 -22.19 3.68 0.38
N LEU A 23 -21.26 4.61 0.19
CA LEU A 23 -19.88 4.47 0.67
C LEU A 23 -19.84 4.32 2.20
N THR A 24 -19.08 3.35 2.68
CA THR A 24 -19.02 2.99 4.12
C THR A 24 -18.01 3.84 4.91
N SER A 25 -18.23 5.14 5.17
CA SER A 25 -17.19 5.97 5.83
C SER A 25 -17.21 5.98 7.36
N VAL A 26 -16.04 6.10 7.98
CA VAL A 26 -15.88 6.45 9.41
C VAL A 26 -15.47 7.91 9.56
N GLY A 27 -16.30 8.82 9.02
CA GLY A 27 -16.05 10.26 9.11
C GLY A 27 -16.27 11.03 7.80
N PRO A 28 -15.82 12.30 7.76
CA PRO A 28 -15.85 13.12 6.56
C PRO A 28 -14.88 12.59 5.51
N LEU A 29 -15.42 12.25 4.33
CA LEU A 29 -14.64 11.75 3.19
C LEU A 29 -13.83 12.87 2.53
N ALA A 30 -12.55 12.64 2.36
CA ALA A 30 -11.74 13.40 1.43
C ALA A 30 -12.10 13.03 -0.02
N TYR A 31 -12.11 14.00 -0.91
CA TYR A 31 -12.54 13.81 -2.30
C TYR A 31 -11.48 14.23 -3.30
N TYR A 32 -11.29 13.44 -4.36
CA TYR A 32 -10.37 13.75 -5.44
C TYR A 32 -10.97 13.41 -6.82
N ALA A 33 -10.94 14.35 -7.75
CA ALA A 33 -11.38 14.13 -9.12
C ALA A 33 -10.23 13.56 -9.96
N VAL A 34 -10.43 12.37 -10.52
CA VAL A 34 -9.49 11.67 -11.40
C VAL A 34 -9.87 12.00 -12.84
N GLU A 35 -9.04 12.81 -13.48
CA GLU A 35 -9.28 13.27 -14.85
C GLU A 35 -8.91 12.20 -15.87
N ARG A 36 -9.67 12.15 -16.96
CA ARG A 36 -9.34 11.28 -18.08
C ARG A 36 -8.09 11.80 -18.79
N ALA A 37 -7.15 10.91 -19.12
CA ALA A 37 -5.98 11.27 -19.90
C ALA A 37 -6.38 11.73 -21.31
N ILE A 38 -5.76 12.81 -21.77
CA ILE A 38 -6.02 13.43 -23.08
C ILE A 38 -4.94 13.10 -24.12
N ASP A 39 -3.82 12.56 -23.67
CA ASP A 39 -2.71 12.03 -24.45
C ASP A 39 -2.26 10.68 -23.86
N PRO A 40 -1.65 9.79 -24.68
CA PRO A 40 -1.18 8.50 -24.20
C PRO A 40 -0.14 8.66 -23.08
N ILE A 41 -0.29 7.88 -22.00
CA ILE A 41 0.69 7.83 -20.91
C ILE A 41 1.74 6.77 -21.22
N ILE A 42 3.01 7.14 -21.22
CA ILE A 42 4.14 6.21 -21.45
C ILE A 42 4.75 5.89 -20.10
N ILE A 43 4.55 4.65 -19.62
CA ILE A 43 5.09 4.22 -18.33
C ILE A 43 6.61 4.06 -18.40
N ASP A 44 7.33 5.14 -18.11
CA ASP A 44 8.80 5.23 -18.13
C ASP A 44 9.38 5.88 -16.87
N GLY A 45 8.51 6.28 -15.93
CA GLY A 45 8.87 6.88 -14.65
C GLY A 45 9.04 8.39 -14.72
N LYS A 46 8.91 9.02 -15.90
CA LYS A 46 8.95 10.47 -16.06
C LYS A 46 7.54 10.99 -16.24
N LEU A 47 7.19 12.01 -15.47
CA LEU A 47 5.84 12.58 -15.47
C LEU A 47 5.78 13.82 -16.39
N ASP A 48 6.23 13.67 -17.64
CA ASP A 48 6.40 14.78 -18.60
C ASP A 48 5.30 14.86 -19.67
N GLU A 49 4.33 13.93 -19.66
CA GLU A 49 3.09 14.00 -20.43
C GLU A 49 2.23 15.19 -20.02
N PHE A 50 1.48 15.72 -21.00
CA PHE A 50 0.63 16.89 -20.78
C PHE A 50 -0.53 16.56 -19.83
N SER A 51 -1.06 15.34 -19.91
CA SER A 51 -2.08 14.84 -18.98
C SER A 51 -1.57 14.88 -17.53
N TRP A 52 -0.33 14.47 -17.27
CA TRP A 52 0.26 14.59 -15.93
C TRP A 52 0.42 16.04 -15.51
N GLU A 53 0.92 16.92 -16.37
CA GLU A 53 1.10 18.33 -16.03
C GLU A 53 -0.21 18.99 -15.58
N LYS A 54 -1.30 18.71 -16.30
CA LYS A 54 -2.62 19.33 -16.09
C LYS A 54 -3.40 18.73 -14.91
N SER A 55 -3.20 17.45 -14.59
CA SER A 55 -4.05 16.76 -13.62
C SER A 55 -3.99 17.39 -12.23
N ASN A 56 -5.06 17.21 -11.46
CA ASN A 56 -5.07 17.54 -10.04
C ASN A 56 -3.91 16.82 -9.30
N GLN A 57 -3.40 17.42 -8.23
CA GLN A 57 -2.28 16.87 -7.47
C GLN A 57 -2.61 16.81 -5.98
N ILE A 58 -2.30 15.68 -5.37
CA ILE A 58 -2.21 15.54 -3.92
C ILE A 58 -0.84 16.08 -3.52
N ASN A 59 -0.82 17.25 -2.85
CA ASN A 59 0.40 18.02 -2.61
C ASN A 59 1.26 17.51 -1.44
N SER A 60 0.67 16.73 -0.54
CA SER A 60 1.40 16.11 0.57
C SER A 60 0.65 14.86 0.99
N LEU A 61 1.40 13.78 1.25
CA LEU A 61 0.93 12.68 2.07
C LEU A 61 1.22 13.05 3.54
N ASP A 62 0.18 12.98 4.37
CA ASP A 62 0.24 13.35 5.78
C ASP A 62 0.74 12.18 6.63
N ARG A 63 1.48 12.50 7.69
CA ARG A 63 2.05 11.47 8.57
C ARG A 63 0.95 10.80 9.40
N ILE A 64 0.99 9.48 9.47
CA ILE A 64 -0.04 8.66 10.16
C ILE A 64 -0.02 8.85 11.69
N LEU A 65 1.04 9.46 12.24
CA LEU A 65 1.11 9.86 13.63
C LEU A 65 0.72 11.33 13.80
N ASN A 66 -0.36 11.54 14.57
CA ASN A 66 -0.83 12.81 15.13
C ASN A 66 0.19 13.49 16.07
N ASP A 67 1.34 13.87 15.55
CA ASP A 67 2.11 14.97 16.11
C ASP A 67 2.28 16.07 15.05
N TYR A 68 2.65 17.26 15.51
CA TYR A 68 2.89 18.42 14.65
C TYR A 68 4.34 18.44 14.11
N ALA A 69 5.02 17.30 14.05
CA ALA A 69 6.38 17.25 13.53
C ALA A 69 6.38 17.36 12.01
N ASP A 70 7.45 17.93 11.49
CA ASP A 70 7.59 18.22 10.08
C ASP A 70 7.63 16.93 9.24
N VAL A 71 6.97 16.97 8.08
CA VAL A 71 7.20 16.01 7.00
C VAL A 71 8.53 16.39 6.34
N HIS A 72 9.57 15.64 6.64
CA HIS A 72 10.92 15.92 6.14
C HIS A 72 11.12 15.53 4.66
N PHE A 73 10.27 14.63 4.15
CA PHE A 73 10.36 14.00 2.83
C PHE A 73 8.98 14.02 2.16
N ALA A 74 8.67 15.16 1.53
CA ALA A 74 7.36 15.36 0.92
C ALA A 74 7.13 14.36 -0.21
N THR A 75 5.97 13.70 -0.20
CA THR A 75 5.49 12.89 -1.32
C THR A 75 4.27 13.55 -1.93
N ARG A 76 4.22 13.59 -3.26
CA ARG A 76 3.09 14.08 -4.04
C ARG A 76 2.61 12.97 -4.94
N SER A 77 1.31 12.96 -5.21
CA SER A 77 0.72 11.96 -6.09
C SER A 77 -0.31 12.55 -7.02
N LYS A 78 -0.49 11.91 -8.18
CA LYS A 78 -1.54 12.21 -9.15
C LYS A 78 -2.19 10.91 -9.60
N MET A 79 -3.42 11.01 -10.07
CA MET A 79 -4.14 9.90 -10.67
C MET A 79 -4.80 10.37 -11.97
N LEU A 80 -4.81 9.47 -12.95
CA LEU A 80 -5.45 9.66 -14.25
C LEU A 80 -6.13 8.35 -14.66
N TRP A 81 -7.02 8.39 -15.65
CA TRP A 81 -7.63 7.19 -16.20
C TRP A 81 -7.83 7.28 -17.71
N ASP A 82 -7.88 6.15 -18.41
CA ASP A 82 -8.33 6.09 -19.80
C ASP A 82 -9.14 4.81 -20.08
N ASP A 83 -9.28 4.43 -21.36
CA ASP A 83 -10.05 3.25 -21.75
C ASP A 83 -9.39 1.91 -21.37
N GLU A 84 -8.09 1.91 -21.08
CA GLU A 84 -7.31 0.69 -20.86
C GLU A 84 -6.76 0.58 -19.44
N TYR A 85 -6.39 1.71 -18.81
CA TYR A 85 -5.66 1.75 -17.55
C TYR A 85 -6.18 2.76 -16.54
N PHE A 86 -5.98 2.40 -15.27
CA PHE A 86 -5.94 3.32 -14.16
C PHE A 86 -4.48 3.70 -13.87
N TYR A 87 -4.16 5.00 -13.90
CA TYR A 87 -2.79 5.49 -13.73
C TYR A 87 -2.57 6.14 -12.37
N PHE A 88 -1.39 5.90 -11.82
CA PHE A 88 -0.90 6.54 -10.60
C PHE A 88 0.51 7.06 -10.82
N SER A 89 0.81 8.19 -10.19
CA SER A 89 2.17 8.66 -10.05
C SER A 89 2.50 9.08 -8.63
N PHE A 90 3.76 8.90 -8.28
CA PHE A 90 4.34 9.37 -7.03
C PHE A 90 5.61 10.17 -7.35
N VAL A 91 5.77 11.29 -6.67
CA VAL A 91 7.01 12.06 -6.62
C VAL A 91 7.45 12.09 -5.16
N CYS A 92 8.46 11.31 -4.84
CA CYS A 92 8.98 11.13 -3.49
C CYS A 92 10.26 11.94 -3.34
N GLN A 93 10.23 13.01 -2.54
CA GLN A 93 11.47 13.67 -2.14
C GLN A 93 12.20 12.77 -1.16
N ASP A 94 13.45 12.43 -1.46
CA ASP A 94 14.26 11.56 -0.63
C ASP A 94 15.73 11.95 -0.70
N ALA A 95 16.41 11.94 0.44
CA ALA A 95 17.80 12.35 0.56
C ALA A 95 18.78 11.17 0.64
N ASP A 96 18.28 9.96 0.87
CA ASP A 96 19.08 8.73 0.98
C ASP A 96 18.23 7.59 0.41
N ILE A 97 18.14 7.48 -0.92
CA ILE A 97 17.25 6.49 -1.55
C ILE A 97 17.84 5.10 -1.37
N TRP A 98 17.06 4.17 -0.84
CA TRP A 98 17.53 2.81 -0.67
C TRP A 98 16.44 1.76 -0.79
N ALA A 99 16.85 0.56 -1.19
CA ALA A 99 16.03 -0.63 -1.20
C ALA A 99 16.94 -1.86 -1.17
N ILE A 100 16.62 -2.84 -0.32
CA ILE A 100 17.35 -4.10 -0.23
C ILE A 100 16.57 -5.28 -0.82
N TYR A 101 15.25 -5.12 -0.99
CA TYR A 101 14.44 -6.11 -1.67
C TYR A 101 14.52 -5.88 -3.18
N GLU A 102 14.69 -6.99 -3.89
CA GLU A 102 15.07 -7.03 -5.31
C GLU A 102 14.17 -7.98 -6.11
N ASN A 103 13.29 -8.74 -5.44
CA ASN A 103 12.43 -9.73 -6.07
C ASN A 103 10.97 -9.34 -5.88
N GLU A 104 10.17 -9.62 -6.90
CA GLU A 104 8.71 -9.60 -6.81
C GLU A 104 8.23 -10.37 -5.57
N ASP A 105 7.20 -9.84 -4.91
CA ASP A 105 6.61 -10.36 -3.66
C ASP A 105 7.52 -10.36 -2.42
N ASP A 106 8.68 -9.70 -2.50
CA ASP A 106 9.44 -9.37 -1.31
C ASP A 106 8.60 -8.44 -0.38
N ARG A 107 8.96 -8.39 0.90
CA ARG A 107 8.19 -7.67 1.94
C ARG A 107 8.45 -6.16 1.91
N LEU A 108 8.05 -5.49 0.82
CA LEU A 108 8.40 -4.10 0.53
C LEU A 108 7.94 -3.11 1.62
N TRP A 109 6.81 -3.35 2.28
CA TRP A 109 6.33 -2.62 3.47
C TRP A 109 7.33 -2.52 4.65
N GLU A 110 8.38 -3.34 4.65
CA GLU A 110 9.45 -3.26 5.64
C GLU A 110 10.52 -2.22 5.29
N GLU A 111 10.53 -1.60 4.11
CA GLU A 111 11.51 -0.62 3.63
C GLU A 111 10.85 0.58 2.93
N GLU A 112 11.58 1.24 2.04
CA GLU A 112 11.07 2.30 1.19
C GLU A 112 10.09 1.79 0.15
N VAL A 113 8.85 2.27 0.20
CA VAL A 113 7.83 1.88 -0.77
C VAL A 113 6.75 2.95 -0.94
N VAL A 114 6.11 2.99 -2.11
CA VAL A 114 4.81 3.66 -2.30
C VAL A 114 3.74 2.60 -2.51
N GLU A 115 2.54 2.86 -2.00
CA GLU A 115 1.47 1.86 -1.97
C GLU A 115 0.17 2.46 -2.49
N VAL A 116 -0.61 1.65 -3.22
CA VAL A 116 -1.92 1.97 -3.77
C VAL A 116 -2.92 0.95 -3.23
N PHE A 117 -3.99 1.42 -2.60
CA PHE A 117 -5.06 0.59 -2.06
C PHE A 117 -6.39 0.94 -2.72
N ILE A 118 -7.10 -0.01 -3.30
CA ILE A 118 -8.31 0.25 -4.10
C ILE A 118 -9.48 -0.62 -3.63
N ASP A 119 -10.56 0.03 -3.21
CA ASP A 119 -11.88 -0.56 -2.91
C ASP A 119 -12.92 0.06 -3.88
N PRO A 120 -13.13 -0.55 -5.06
CA PRO A 120 -13.97 0.04 -6.10
C PRO A 120 -15.45 0.17 -5.73
N ASP A 121 -16.02 -0.83 -5.04
CA ASP A 121 -17.42 -0.78 -4.63
C ASP A 121 -17.63 0.01 -3.31
N GLY A 122 -16.55 0.31 -2.60
CA GLY A 122 -16.56 1.15 -1.40
C GLY A 122 -17.28 0.50 -0.22
N ASP A 123 -17.46 -0.83 -0.25
CA ASP A 123 -18.18 -1.58 0.76
C ASP A 123 -17.34 -1.87 2.01
N GLY A 124 -16.03 -1.65 1.92
CA GLY A 124 -15.08 -1.79 3.01
C GLY A 124 -14.77 -3.25 3.40
N LYS A 125 -15.06 -4.24 2.54
CA LYS A 125 -14.88 -5.67 2.86
C LYS A 125 -13.68 -6.32 2.19
N ASN A 126 -13.27 -5.80 1.04
CA ASN A 126 -12.16 -6.28 0.23
C ASN A 126 -11.47 -5.09 -0.45
N TYR A 127 -10.23 -5.28 -0.89
CA TYR A 127 -9.50 -4.30 -1.68
C TYR A 127 -8.29 -4.95 -2.36
N LEU A 128 -7.80 -4.28 -3.38
CA LEU A 128 -6.51 -4.52 -4.02
C LEU A 128 -5.46 -3.66 -3.33
N GLU A 129 -4.28 -4.23 -3.12
CA GLU A 129 -3.09 -3.52 -2.64
C GLU A 129 -1.94 -3.77 -3.62
N LEU A 130 -1.21 -2.70 -3.96
CA LEU A 130 -0.05 -2.71 -4.84
C LEU A 130 1.03 -1.84 -4.22
N GLU A 131 2.24 -2.34 -4.12
CA GLU A 131 3.39 -1.61 -3.64
C GLU A 131 4.51 -1.57 -4.71
N VAL A 132 5.23 -0.45 -4.80
CA VAL A 132 6.37 -0.26 -5.70
C VAL A 132 7.52 0.41 -4.94
N ASN A 133 8.71 -0.20 -4.97
CA ASN A 133 9.90 0.37 -4.31
C ASN A 133 10.77 1.18 -5.29
N PRO A 134 11.80 1.92 -4.82
CA PRO A 134 12.70 2.69 -5.68
C PRO A 134 13.50 1.85 -6.71
N GLN A 135 13.58 0.53 -6.55
CA GLN A 135 14.21 -0.36 -7.54
C GLN A 135 13.21 -0.89 -8.58
N ASN A 136 11.98 -0.36 -8.60
CA ASN A 136 10.87 -0.83 -9.43
C ASN A 136 10.50 -2.29 -9.18
N VAL A 137 10.76 -2.78 -7.96
CA VAL A 137 10.24 -4.06 -7.47
C VAL A 137 8.80 -3.84 -7.04
N VAL A 138 7.96 -4.83 -7.33
CA VAL A 138 6.52 -4.78 -7.06
C VAL A 138 6.11 -5.91 -6.12
N VAL A 139 5.08 -5.66 -5.34
CA VAL A 139 4.26 -6.70 -4.73
C VAL A 139 2.82 -6.26 -4.89
N ASP A 140 1.97 -7.17 -5.34
CA ASP A 140 0.53 -6.99 -5.35
C ASP A 140 -0.15 -8.09 -4.56
N LEU A 141 -1.29 -7.74 -4.01
CA LEU A 141 -2.07 -8.68 -3.21
C LEU A 141 -3.54 -8.31 -3.25
N LEU A 142 -4.35 -9.36 -3.25
CA LEU A 142 -5.79 -9.23 -3.16
C LEU A 142 -6.25 -9.61 -1.76
N VAL A 143 -6.89 -8.65 -1.08
CA VAL A 143 -7.52 -8.88 0.23
C VAL A 143 -8.99 -9.22 0.00
N TYR A 144 -9.33 -10.51 0.12
CA TYR A 144 -10.67 -11.04 -0.09
C TYR A 144 -11.64 -10.73 1.05
N SER A 145 -11.11 -10.61 2.27
CA SER A 145 -11.92 -10.36 3.46
C SER A 145 -11.08 -9.68 4.52
N ILE A 146 -11.65 -8.69 5.20
CA ILE A 146 -11.08 -8.04 6.39
C ILE A 146 -11.73 -8.56 7.67
N SER A 147 -13.00 -8.94 7.59
CA SER A 147 -13.84 -9.38 8.70
C SER A 147 -14.87 -10.40 8.21
N PRO A 148 -15.11 -11.52 8.94
CA PRO A 148 -14.64 -11.82 10.29
C PRO A 148 -13.17 -12.28 10.38
N GLU A 149 -12.57 -12.68 9.27
CA GLU A 149 -11.17 -13.10 9.18
C GLU A 149 -10.47 -12.27 8.11
N TRP A 150 -9.22 -11.90 8.36
CA TRP A 150 -8.39 -11.27 7.34
C TRP A 150 -7.83 -12.35 6.41
N VAL A 151 -8.21 -12.31 5.14
CA VAL A 151 -7.82 -13.27 4.11
C VAL A 151 -7.26 -12.50 2.92
N ALA A 152 -5.99 -12.74 2.62
CA ALA A 152 -5.31 -12.15 1.47
C ALA A 152 -4.53 -13.21 0.68
N SER A 153 -4.26 -12.92 -0.59
CA SER A 153 -3.37 -13.70 -1.44
C SER A 153 -2.30 -12.78 -2.01
N ILE A 154 -1.05 -13.06 -1.65
CA ILE A 154 0.13 -12.54 -2.33
C ILE A 154 0.42 -13.29 -3.63
N ASP A 155 -0.09 -14.53 -3.79
CA ASP A 155 0.03 -15.30 -5.05
C ASP A 155 -0.91 -14.78 -6.17
N TRP A 156 -1.61 -13.66 -5.93
CA TRP A 156 -2.52 -13.07 -6.91
C TRP A 156 -1.82 -11.91 -7.59
N ASP A 157 -1.82 -11.91 -8.93
CA ASP A 157 -1.11 -10.90 -9.72
C ASP A 157 -2.08 -9.97 -10.48
N ILE A 158 -1.70 -8.70 -10.60
CA ILE A 158 -2.25 -7.72 -11.53
C ILE A 158 -1.73 -8.03 -12.93
N ASN A 159 -2.41 -8.92 -13.62
CA ASN A 159 -2.07 -9.30 -14.98
C ASN A 159 -1.99 -8.09 -15.93
N GLY A 160 -0.80 -7.81 -16.45
CA GLY A 160 -0.55 -6.69 -17.37
C GLY A 160 -0.20 -5.36 -16.69
N LEU A 161 0.08 -5.37 -15.39
CA LEU A 161 0.64 -4.24 -14.65
C LEU A 161 1.86 -3.68 -15.39
N LYS A 162 1.94 -2.35 -15.45
CA LYS A 162 3.13 -1.64 -15.90
C LYS A 162 3.59 -0.71 -14.79
N THR A 163 4.87 -0.79 -14.46
CA THR A 163 5.52 0.11 -13.51
C THR A 163 6.84 0.60 -14.06
N ALA A 164 7.17 1.84 -13.76
CA ALA A 164 8.49 2.39 -14.01
C ALA A 164 8.88 3.36 -12.89
N VAL A 165 10.17 3.37 -12.58
CA VAL A 165 10.75 4.27 -11.59
C VAL A 165 11.89 5.07 -12.23
N SER A 166 11.91 6.38 -11.96
CA SER A 166 13.03 7.25 -12.29
C SER A 166 13.71 7.75 -11.01
N ILE A 167 15.03 7.60 -10.94
CA ILE A 167 15.85 7.99 -9.80
C ILE A 167 16.52 9.33 -10.07
N HIS A 168 16.33 10.28 -9.16
CA HIS A 168 17.01 11.58 -9.16
C HIS A 168 18.10 11.61 -8.08
N GLY A 169 19.10 10.74 -8.25
CA GLY A 169 20.11 10.45 -7.25
C GLY A 169 20.80 9.11 -7.51
N SER A 170 21.12 8.38 -6.45
CA SER A 170 21.74 7.06 -6.47
C SER A 170 21.10 6.14 -5.43
N VAL A 171 20.46 5.06 -5.89
CA VAL A 171 19.93 4.04 -4.98
C VAL A 171 21.08 3.34 -4.26
N ASN A 172 20.94 3.17 -2.95
CA ASN A 172 21.85 2.40 -2.10
C ASN A 172 23.27 3.00 -1.95
N ASP A 173 23.45 4.31 -2.17
CA ASP A 173 24.70 5.04 -1.96
C ASP A 173 24.50 6.25 -1.04
N SER A 174 24.53 6.00 0.28
CA SER A 174 24.34 7.03 1.33
C SER A 174 25.47 8.06 1.42
N LEU A 175 26.51 7.96 0.58
CA LEU A 175 27.56 8.97 0.47
C LEU A 175 27.18 10.12 -0.45
N GLN A 176 26.11 9.95 -1.24
CA GLN A 176 25.57 10.97 -2.13
C GLN A 176 24.24 11.46 -1.58
N LEU A 177 23.99 12.76 -1.71
CA LEU A 177 22.70 13.33 -1.36
C LEU A 177 21.77 13.22 -2.56
N ASP A 178 20.67 12.54 -2.37
CA ASP A 178 19.65 12.37 -3.41
C ASP A 178 18.64 13.52 -3.40
N GLN A 179 17.91 13.66 -4.52
CA GLN A 179 16.76 14.56 -4.60
C GLN A 179 15.45 13.81 -4.39
N GLY A 180 15.42 12.54 -4.76
CA GLY A 180 14.25 11.68 -4.67
C GLY A 180 14.06 10.78 -5.88
N TRP A 181 12.87 10.23 -6.00
CA TRP A 181 12.50 9.32 -7.05
C TRP A 181 11.03 9.47 -7.43
N THR A 182 10.68 8.97 -8.60
CA THR A 182 9.31 8.94 -9.09
C THR A 182 8.90 7.51 -9.38
N ALA A 183 7.64 7.19 -9.09
CA ALA A 183 7.00 5.96 -9.54
C ALA A 183 5.85 6.30 -10.47
N GLU A 184 5.73 5.54 -11.53
CA GLU A 184 4.64 5.64 -12.50
C GLU A 184 4.05 4.25 -12.73
N ILE A 185 2.72 4.16 -12.62
CA ILE A 185 2.01 2.89 -12.54
C ILE A 185 0.81 2.95 -13.49
N ALA A 186 0.58 1.88 -14.25
CA ALA A 186 -0.65 1.64 -14.99
C ALA A 186 -1.24 0.27 -14.64
N ILE A 187 -2.42 0.28 -14.03
CA ILE A 187 -3.19 -0.93 -13.70
C ILE A 187 -4.24 -1.13 -14.80
N PRO A 188 -4.21 -2.24 -15.55
CA PRO A 188 -5.24 -2.53 -16.54
C PRO A 188 -6.61 -2.73 -15.88
N TRP A 189 -7.68 -2.15 -16.42
CA TRP A 189 -9.04 -2.39 -15.91
C TRP A 189 -9.42 -3.88 -15.91
N ALA A 190 -8.93 -4.62 -16.92
CA ALA A 190 -9.16 -6.05 -17.06
C ALA A 190 -8.60 -6.88 -15.89
N ALA A 191 -7.55 -6.40 -15.20
CA ALA A 191 -6.98 -7.09 -14.03
C ALA A 191 -7.87 -6.97 -12.78
N MET A 192 -8.67 -5.89 -12.68
CA MET A 192 -9.52 -5.61 -11.52
C MET A 192 -10.92 -6.22 -11.67
N ALA A 193 -11.47 -6.25 -12.89
CA ALA A 193 -12.88 -6.58 -13.13
C ALA A 193 -13.34 -7.94 -12.59
N ASP A 194 -12.47 -8.95 -12.60
CA ASP A 194 -12.75 -10.31 -12.10
C ASP A 194 -12.25 -10.54 -10.66
N SER A 195 -11.46 -9.61 -10.13
CA SER A 195 -10.71 -9.77 -8.89
C SER A 195 -11.39 -9.08 -7.70
N VAL A 196 -12.06 -7.96 -7.95
CA VAL A 196 -12.66 -7.12 -6.91
C VAL A 196 -14.04 -6.61 -7.38
N THR A 197 -15.03 -6.64 -6.48
CA THR A 197 -16.39 -6.20 -6.85
C THR A 197 -16.37 -4.72 -7.22
N GLY A 198 -17.03 -4.36 -8.32
CA GLY A 198 -17.03 -2.98 -8.82
C GLY A 198 -15.75 -2.57 -9.56
N GLY A 199 -14.71 -3.41 -9.63
CA GLY A 199 -13.44 -3.12 -10.29
C GLY A 199 -13.45 -3.09 -11.83
N ALA A 200 -14.62 -2.93 -12.45
CA ALA A 200 -14.71 -2.76 -13.90
C ALA A 200 -14.18 -1.38 -14.32
N GLN A 201 -14.01 -1.14 -15.62
CA GLN A 201 -13.70 0.21 -16.11
C GLN A 201 -14.81 1.19 -15.67
N PRO A 202 -14.47 2.28 -14.95
CA PRO A 202 -15.46 3.23 -14.46
C PRO A 202 -16.03 4.06 -15.60
N ILE A 203 -17.24 4.59 -15.40
CA ILE A 203 -17.79 5.66 -16.22
C ILE A 203 -17.66 7.01 -15.50
N SER A 204 -17.69 8.10 -16.27
CA SER A 204 -17.69 9.45 -15.71
C SER A 204 -18.81 9.61 -14.67
N GLY A 205 -18.43 10.04 -13.47
CA GLY A 205 -19.30 10.21 -12.32
C GLY A 205 -19.20 9.09 -11.26
N ASP A 206 -18.66 7.92 -11.61
CA ASP A 206 -18.46 6.81 -10.68
C ASP A 206 -17.54 7.25 -9.52
N ILE A 207 -17.83 6.73 -8.32
CA ILE A 207 -17.09 7.06 -7.10
C ILE A 207 -16.55 5.77 -6.49
N TRP A 208 -15.22 5.70 -6.33
CA TRP A 208 -14.53 4.58 -5.70
C TRP A 208 -13.87 5.02 -4.40
N ARG A 209 -13.50 4.04 -3.58
CA ARG A 209 -12.63 4.28 -2.42
C ARG A 209 -11.20 3.89 -2.72
N LEU A 210 -10.28 4.75 -2.31
CA LEU A 210 -8.87 4.58 -2.58
C LEU A 210 -8.02 5.19 -1.48
N ASN A 211 -6.80 4.69 -1.29
CA ASN A 211 -5.78 5.43 -0.55
C ASN A 211 -4.39 5.22 -1.14
N LEU A 212 -3.50 6.18 -0.89
CA LEU A 212 -2.12 6.17 -1.34
C LEU A 212 -1.21 6.31 -0.11
N TYR A 213 -0.12 5.56 -0.07
CA TYR A 213 0.83 5.60 1.04
C TYR A 213 2.28 5.73 0.56
N ARG A 214 3.11 6.22 1.47
CA ARG A 214 4.58 6.21 1.39
C ARG A 214 5.10 5.69 2.71
N ILE A 215 5.99 4.70 2.66
CA ILE A 215 6.84 4.32 3.78
C ILE A 215 8.25 4.81 3.46
N GLU A 216 8.85 5.58 4.38
CA GLU A 216 10.22 6.11 4.25
C GLU A 216 11.06 5.74 5.47
N ARG A 217 11.67 4.56 5.50
CA ARG A 217 12.28 4.03 6.74
C ARG A 217 13.60 4.74 7.09
N LYS A 218 13.63 5.35 8.28
CA LYS A 218 14.83 6.01 8.81
C LYS A 218 16.02 5.06 8.98
N GLY A 219 17.20 5.59 8.65
CA GLY A 219 18.50 4.99 8.96
C GLY A 219 19.11 4.19 7.82
N GLY A 220 18.42 4.08 6.68
CA GLY A 220 19.01 3.66 5.43
C GLY A 220 19.31 2.16 5.33
N ARG A 221 19.83 1.80 4.17
CA ARG A 221 20.23 0.43 3.79
C ARG A 221 21.11 -0.26 4.82
N ASP A 222 22.13 0.44 5.33
CA ASP A 222 23.14 -0.16 6.20
C ASP A 222 22.58 -0.53 7.57
N LEU A 223 21.69 0.31 8.11
CA LEU A 223 20.98 -0.01 9.35
C LEU A 223 20.07 -1.23 9.16
N LYS A 224 19.28 -1.27 8.08
CA LYS A 224 18.40 -2.41 7.78
C LYS A 224 19.20 -3.70 7.58
N LYS A 225 20.30 -3.66 6.82
CA LYS A 225 21.22 -4.82 6.66
C LYS A 225 21.78 -5.29 8.00
N ARG A 226 22.13 -4.37 8.90
CA ARG A 226 22.62 -4.72 10.24
C ARG A 226 21.53 -5.39 11.09
N ILE A 227 20.31 -4.86 11.05
CA ILE A 227 19.13 -5.45 11.70
C ILE A 227 18.90 -6.86 11.17
N ASN A 228 18.83 -7.06 9.86
CA ASN A 228 18.61 -8.35 9.22
C ASN A 228 19.70 -9.36 9.61
N THR A 229 20.96 -8.92 9.65
CA THR A 229 22.09 -9.77 10.07
C THR A 229 21.92 -10.25 11.52
N LEU A 230 21.57 -9.36 12.44
CA LEU A 230 21.37 -9.71 13.85
C LEU A 230 20.14 -10.60 14.04
N GLN A 231 19.06 -10.36 13.30
CA GLN A 231 17.86 -11.21 13.29
C GLN A 231 18.18 -12.62 12.79
N ALA A 232 18.93 -12.75 11.69
CA ALA A 232 19.37 -14.03 11.15
C ALA A 232 20.25 -14.80 12.14
N GLN A 233 21.11 -14.12 12.89
CA GLN A 233 21.90 -14.73 13.96
C GLN A 233 21.05 -15.18 15.16
N ALA A 234 20.01 -14.41 15.51
CA ALA A 234 19.10 -14.73 16.60
C ALA A 234 18.13 -15.89 16.26
N ALA A 235 17.71 -16.00 14.99
CA ALA A 235 16.69 -16.95 14.53
C ALA A 235 16.91 -18.41 14.97
N PRO A 236 18.08 -19.05 14.73
CA PRO A 236 18.28 -20.44 15.16
C PRO A 236 18.32 -20.60 16.68
N ILE A 237 18.72 -19.55 17.43
CA ILE A 237 18.72 -19.58 18.89
C ILE A 237 17.29 -19.49 19.42
N ARG A 238 16.46 -18.61 18.84
CA ARG A 238 15.03 -18.49 19.16
C ARG A 238 14.31 -19.81 18.87
N ALA A 239 14.49 -20.39 17.68
CA ALA A 239 13.89 -21.67 17.33
C ALA A 239 14.29 -22.80 18.29
N ALA A 240 15.56 -22.83 18.73
CA ALA A 240 16.01 -23.80 19.73
C ALA A 240 15.37 -23.56 21.11
N ILE A 241 15.15 -22.30 21.51
CA ILE A 241 14.42 -21.96 22.74
C ILE A 241 12.95 -22.38 22.61
N ASP A 242 12.30 -22.05 21.50
CA ASP A 242 10.89 -22.41 21.26
C ASP A 242 10.68 -23.93 21.25
N THR A 243 11.66 -24.68 20.74
CA THR A 243 11.66 -26.15 20.80
C THR A 243 11.66 -26.67 22.24
N LEU A 244 12.38 -26.02 23.16
CA LEU A 244 12.36 -26.40 24.58
C LEU A 244 10.98 -26.15 25.22
N TRP A 245 10.21 -25.21 24.68
CA TRP A 245 8.89 -24.84 25.18
C TRP A 245 7.73 -25.57 24.49
N LEU A 246 7.99 -26.51 23.57
CA LEU A 246 6.93 -27.31 22.97
C LEU A 246 6.18 -28.11 24.03
N GLY A 247 4.87 -27.89 24.16
CA GLY A 247 4.03 -28.51 25.19
C GLY A 247 4.03 -27.78 26.54
N HIS A 248 4.72 -26.64 26.66
CA HIS A 248 4.87 -25.82 27.86
C HIS A 248 4.45 -24.36 27.57
N GLU A 249 3.15 -24.15 27.34
CA GLU A 249 2.62 -22.87 26.83
C GLU A 249 2.83 -21.68 27.78
N ASP A 250 2.83 -21.92 29.08
CA ASP A 250 3.04 -20.89 30.10
C ASP A 250 4.53 -20.51 30.28
N ARG A 251 5.44 -21.21 29.59
CA ARG A 251 6.89 -21.03 29.66
C ARG A 251 7.43 -21.00 31.10
N ASP A 252 6.84 -21.81 31.99
CA ASP A 252 7.34 -21.97 33.35
C ASP A 252 8.59 -22.88 33.37
N GLU A 253 9.75 -22.30 33.70
CA GLU A 253 11.02 -23.04 33.76
C GLU A 253 10.99 -24.22 34.74
N SER A 254 10.09 -24.21 35.72
CA SER A 254 9.92 -25.32 36.67
C SER A 254 9.46 -26.62 35.99
N GLN A 255 8.82 -26.51 34.83
CA GLN A 255 8.32 -27.63 34.04
C GLN A 255 9.40 -28.32 33.20
N LEU A 256 10.55 -27.66 33.01
CA LEU A 256 11.67 -28.19 32.23
C LEU A 256 12.56 -29.12 33.08
N ASP A 257 12.98 -30.23 32.48
CA ASP A 257 13.96 -31.12 33.09
C ASP A 257 15.32 -30.40 33.30
N PRO A 258 16.21 -30.91 34.17
CA PRO A 258 17.48 -30.25 34.48
C PRO A 258 18.38 -29.98 33.26
N GLN A 259 18.38 -30.87 32.26
CA GLN A 259 19.18 -30.70 31.04
C GLN A 259 18.60 -29.59 30.16
N SER A 260 17.28 -29.57 29.98
CA SER A 260 16.57 -28.52 29.24
C SER A 260 16.76 -27.14 29.87
N ARG A 261 16.71 -27.01 31.20
CA ARG A 261 17.02 -25.76 31.92
C ARG A 261 18.47 -25.29 31.70
N GLN A 262 19.42 -26.22 31.73
CA GLN A 262 20.83 -25.89 31.46
C GLN A 262 21.00 -25.42 30.00
N GLN A 263 20.30 -26.04 29.06
CA GLN A 263 20.31 -25.65 27.64
C GLN A 263 19.67 -24.28 27.45
N LEU A 264 18.50 -24.01 28.04
CA LEU A 264 17.83 -22.72 28.03
C LEU A 264 18.75 -21.62 28.54
N THR A 265 19.42 -21.84 29.67
CA THR A 265 20.40 -20.88 30.24
C THR A 265 21.52 -20.56 29.25
N LYS A 266 22.08 -21.58 28.58
CA LYS A 266 23.14 -21.40 27.57
C LYS A 266 22.63 -20.65 26.34
N LEU A 267 21.42 -20.96 25.86
CA LEU A 267 20.81 -20.28 24.71
C LEU A 267 20.50 -18.82 25.02
N ASN A 268 19.90 -18.53 26.18
CA ASN A 268 19.62 -17.16 26.63
C ASN A 268 20.91 -16.35 26.76
N LYS A 269 21.99 -16.94 27.30
CA LYS A 269 23.30 -16.27 27.37
C LYS A 269 23.89 -15.94 26.00
N ARG A 270 23.62 -16.77 24.97
CA ARG A 270 24.04 -16.50 23.58
C ARG A 270 23.15 -15.47 22.90
N LEU A 271 21.85 -15.47 23.21
CA LEU A 271 20.87 -14.56 22.60
C LEU A 271 20.99 -13.14 23.14
N ALA A 272 21.24 -12.98 24.45
CA ALA A 272 21.29 -11.69 25.14
C ALA A 272 22.11 -10.60 24.42
N PRO A 273 23.39 -10.81 24.04
CA PRO A 273 24.17 -9.77 23.37
C PRO A 273 23.63 -9.41 21.97
N ILE A 274 22.98 -10.34 21.27
CA ILE A 274 22.37 -10.07 19.97
C ILE A 274 21.15 -9.15 20.17
N ILE A 275 20.32 -9.44 21.18
CA ILE A 275 19.15 -8.61 21.51
C ILE A 275 19.56 -7.22 22.00
N GLU A 276 20.60 -7.13 22.82
CA GLU A 276 21.16 -5.86 23.29
C GLU A 276 21.64 -4.98 22.12
N ALA A 277 22.28 -5.58 21.11
CA ALA A 277 22.68 -4.88 19.90
C ALA A 277 21.50 -4.53 18.98
N LEU A 278 20.50 -5.41 18.89
CA LEU A 278 19.37 -5.29 17.95
C LEU A 278 18.33 -4.26 18.41
N SER A 279 18.02 -4.22 19.71
CA SER A 279 16.96 -3.39 20.30
C SER A 279 17.05 -1.89 19.95
N PRO A 280 18.20 -1.19 20.14
CA PRO A 280 18.29 0.22 19.79
C PRO A 280 18.18 0.47 18.28
N LEU A 281 18.67 -0.45 17.44
CA LEU A 281 18.59 -0.35 15.98
C LEU A 281 17.14 -0.49 15.52
N GLN A 282 16.41 -1.48 16.03
CA GLN A 282 14.98 -1.65 15.75
C GLN A 282 14.15 -0.47 16.23
N THR A 283 14.50 0.09 17.40
CA THR A 283 13.85 1.29 17.93
C THR A 283 14.05 2.47 16.98
N HIS A 284 15.26 2.67 16.47
CA HIS A 284 15.56 3.75 15.53
C HIS A 284 14.86 3.55 14.18
N TYR A 285 14.93 2.33 13.64
CA TYR A 285 14.30 1.95 12.37
C TYR A 285 12.78 2.00 12.42
N GLY A 286 12.20 1.67 13.57
CA GLY A 286 10.76 1.71 13.82
C GLY A 286 10.21 3.09 14.16
N GLN A 287 11.04 4.15 14.14
CA GLN A 287 10.53 5.52 14.23
C GLN A 287 9.65 5.78 13.01
N GLN A 288 8.36 6.03 13.25
CA GLN A 288 7.36 5.99 12.19
C GLN A 288 7.57 7.11 11.17
N THR A 289 7.52 6.68 9.92
CA THR A 289 7.73 7.46 8.70
C THR A 289 6.80 6.92 7.62
N GLU A 290 5.56 6.71 8.04
CA GLU A 290 4.47 6.25 7.21
C GLU A 290 3.56 7.46 6.96
N TYR A 291 3.28 7.70 5.69
CA TYR A 291 2.54 8.85 5.19
C TYR A 291 1.40 8.37 4.30
N THR A 292 0.30 9.11 4.26
CA THR A 292 -0.89 8.73 3.48
C THR A 292 -1.62 9.92 2.91
N ALA A 293 -2.28 9.74 1.76
CA ALA A 293 -3.05 10.80 1.11
C ALA A 293 -4.26 11.20 1.96
N TRP A 294 -4.90 10.23 2.62
CA TRP A 294 -6.08 10.46 3.45
C TRP A 294 -6.02 9.65 4.74
N SER A 295 -6.15 10.33 5.89
CA SER A 295 -6.19 9.71 7.20
C SER A 295 -7.18 10.43 8.12
N GLU A 296 -8.46 10.04 8.05
CA GLU A 296 -9.52 10.65 8.86
C GLU A 296 -9.30 10.49 10.37
N THR A 297 -8.62 9.42 10.81
CA THR A 297 -8.43 9.11 12.24
C THR A 297 -7.04 9.46 12.77
N TYR A 298 -6.06 9.76 11.90
CA TYR A 298 -4.65 10.02 12.28
C TYR A 298 -4.08 8.93 13.21
N GLN A 299 -4.52 7.70 12.99
CA GLN A 299 -4.06 6.48 13.63
C GLN A 299 -3.64 5.50 12.54
N ARG A 300 -2.76 4.54 12.88
CA ARG A 300 -2.47 3.41 11.99
C ARG A 300 -3.80 2.78 11.54
N GLY A 301 -3.99 2.79 10.24
CA GLY A 301 -5.24 2.42 9.59
C GLY A 301 -5.00 1.69 8.27
N PHE A 302 -3.81 1.13 8.06
CA PHE A 302 -3.57 0.19 6.96
C PHE A 302 -4.64 -0.90 7.04
N HIS A 303 -5.13 -1.33 5.87
CA HIS A 303 -6.15 -2.38 5.77
C HIS A 303 -7.54 -2.03 6.34
N HIS A 304 -7.86 -0.74 6.45
CA HIS A 304 -9.19 -0.22 6.83
C HIS A 304 -9.83 0.60 5.68
N PRO A 305 -10.35 -0.06 4.62
CA PRO A 305 -10.97 0.63 3.48
C PRO A 305 -12.14 1.55 3.84
N GLU A 306 -12.76 1.36 5.01
CA GLU A 306 -13.76 2.30 5.53
C GLU A 306 -13.20 3.71 5.82
N ARG A 307 -11.87 3.86 5.79
CA ARG A 307 -11.12 5.13 5.99
C ARG A 307 -10.44 5.64 4.72
N PHE A 308 -10.57 4.93 3.60
CA PHE A 308 -10.03 5.37 2.32
C PHE A 308 -10.75 6.64 1.86
N GLY A 309 -10.04 7.50 1.13
CA GLY A 309 -10.65 8.65 0.47
C GLY A 309 -11.63 8.21 -0.61
N ALA A 310 -12.43 9.15 -1.10
CA ALA A 310 -13.31 8.96 -2.24
C ALA A 310 -12.69 9.61 -3.48
N ILE A 311 -12.62 8.87 -4.57
CA ILE A 311 -12.22 9.40 -5.87
C ILE A 311 -13.43 9.41 -6.80
N GLN A 312 -13.54 10.41 -7.67
CA GLN A 312 -14.53 10.42 -8.74
C GLN A 312 -13.87 10.52 -10.10
N PHE A 313 -14.28 9.64 -11.00
CA PHE A 313 -13.83 9.65 -12.39
C PHE A 313 -14.54 10.77 -13.14
N VAL A 314 -13.78 11.64 -13.78
CA VAL A 314 -14.30 12.78 -14.56
C VAL A 314 -13.67 12.81 -15.96
N GLU A 315 -14.38 13.41 -16.92
CA GLU A 315 -13.93 13.62 -18.31
C GLU A 315 -13.18 14.94 -18.48
#